data_AF-A0A0M0K1B0-F1
#
_entry.id   AF-A0A0M0K1B0-F1
#
_cell.length_a   1.000
_cell.length_b   1.000
_cell.length_c   1.000
_cell.angle_alpha   90.00
_cell.angle_beta   90.00
_cell.angle_gamma   90.00
#
_symmetry.space_group_name_H-M   'P 1'
#
loop_
_entity.id
_entity.type
_entity.pdbx_description
1 polymer ?
#
loop_
_entity_poly.entity_id
_entity_poly.type
_entity_poly.pdbx_seq_one_letter_code
_entity_poly.pdbx_strand_id
1 'polypeptide(L)'
;MVLPPEKAVPDSVTVPGQLVTQPELIGKRVRVIGLEAKPEYNGKLGTVTVWDETRQRAGVLLDSSSRLALKPANLEPLDSASSAPAARIAAILAQPVERGEPSAIDDPPPLLIIVESLNPARGHAIEIGASETIGALKARYAQVFWSARYAQVLWGRAEAAGPAERLAPNMSEREEYELLVRLVHDGAELPDDARLKECGLATGSRVIAMDLRQRKGVAAQIGRQMGRWWPLLLAILLLLLLVGEASGAVTGAAHPVCNRPLIIFVLLAAPLLVPYGLILSGRFQLETGYRVLWFVHHPPLMTSDDL
;
A
#
# COMPACT_ATOMS: atom_id res chain seq x y z
N MET A 1 -24.30 63.28 23.84
CA MET A 1 -23.35 62.17 23.56
C MET A 1 -24.20 60.91 23.47
N VAL A 2 -24.60 60.53 22.25
CA VAL A 2 -25.58 59.47 21.98
C VAL A 2 -24.80 58.19 21.72
N LEU A 3 -25.04 57.15 22.53
CA LEU A 3 -24.44 55.82 22.37
C LEU A 3 -25.04 55.12 21.13
N PRO A 4 -24.23 54.40 20.33
CA PRO A 4 -24.73 53.65 19.18
C PRO A 4 -25.44 52.35 19.62
N PRO A 5 -26.39 51.84 18.81
CA PRO A 5 -27.16 50.65 19.14
C PRO A 5 -26.30 49.37 19.08
N GLU A 6 -26.47 48.57 20.11
CA GLU A 6 -25.88 47.25 20.34
C GLU A 6 -26.32 46.29 19.23
N LYS A 7 -25.36 45.78 18.45
CA LYS A 7 -25.58 44.76 17.43
C LYS A 7 -26.01 43.46 18.10
N ALA A 8 -27.25 43.06 17.86
CA ALA A 8 -27.75 41.73 18.21
C ALA A 8 -26.88 40.64 17.56
N VAL A 9 -26.30 39.80 18.42
CA VAL A 9 -25.62 38.56 18.06
C VAL A 9 -26.71 37.52 17.77
N PRO A 10 -26.78 36.92 16.57
CA PRO A 10 -27.73 35.84 16.33
C PRO A 10 -27.29 34.57 17.06
N ASP A 11 -28.19 34.04 17.86
CA ASP A 11 -28.06 32.77 18.58
C ASP A 11 -27.68 31.64 17.62
N SER A 12 -26.54 31.04 17.91
CA SER A 12 -26.02 29.87 17.21
C SER A 12 -26.90 28.68 17.58
N VAL A 13 -27.91 28.39 16.75
CA VAL A 13 -28.74 27.19 16.85
C VAL A 13 -27.82 25.97 16.71
N THR A 14 -27.50 25.37 17.86
CA THR A 14 -26.79 24.10 17.97
C THR A 14 -27.78 22.99 17.65
N VAL A 15 -27.79 22.55 16.39
CA VAL A 15 -28.40 21.27 16.01
C VAL A 15 -27.49 20.16 16.57
N PRO A 16 -28.02 19.16 17.29
CA PRO A 16 -27.25 18.00 17.74
C PRO A 16 -26.99 17.08 16.53
N GLY A 17 -26.08 17.51 15.66
CA GLY A 17 -25.47 16.69 14.63
C GLY A 17 -24.23 16.04 15.23
N GLN A 18 -24.36 14.74 15.52
CA GLN A 18 -23.32 13.77 15.79
C GLN A 18 -21.91 14.27 15.38
N LEU A 19 -21.05 14.52 16.37
CA LEU A 19 -19.63 14.80 16.17
C LEU A 19 -18.97 13.51 15.65
N VAL A 20 -19.16 13.24 14.36
CA VAL A 20 -18.46 12.18 13.64
C VAL A 20 -16.97 12.52 13.75
N THR A 21 -16.21 11.66 14.42
CA THR A 21 -14.77 11.80 14.55
C THR A 21 -14.16 11.92 13.15
N GLN A 22 -13.42 13.01 12.92
CA GLN A 22 -12.96 13.50 11.62
C GLN A 22 -12.24 12.51 10.67
N PRO A 23 -11.53 11.45 11.12
CA PRO A 23 -11.00 10.43 10.20
C PRO A 23 -12.07 9.52 9.58
N GLU A 24 -13.28 9.48 10.12
CA GLU A 24 -14.36 8.57 9.67
C GLU A 24 -15.03 9.02 8.36
N LEU A 25 -14.65 10.19 7.84
CA LEU A 25 -15.15 10.70 6.56
C LEU A 25 -14.38 10.13 5.37
N ILE A 26 -13.20 9.52 5.56
CA ILE A 26 -12.40 8.95 4.48
C ILE A 26 -13.20 7.84 3.77
N GLY A 27 -13.30 7.92 2.44
CA GLY A 27 -14.06 6.98 1.63
C GLY A 27 -15.56 7.25 1.55
N LYS A 28 -16.12 8.15 2.37
CA LYS A 28 -17.54 8.54 2.29
C LYS A 28 -17.76 9.56 1.16
N ARG A 29 -18.96 9.51 0.58
CA ARG A 29 -19.42 10.49 -0.41
C ARG A 29 -19.92 11.73 0.32
N VAL A 30 -19.46 12.90 -0.11
CA VAL A 30 -19.73 14.18 0.55
C VAL A 30 -20.19 15.22 -0.47
N ARG A 31 -21.04 16.14 -0.03
CA ARG A 31 -21.39 17.36 -0.75
C ARG A 31 -20.64 18.53 -0.14
N VAL A 32 -20.07 19.37 -0.99
CA VAL A 32 -19.38 20.59 -0.55
C VAL A 32 -20.42 21.68 -0.26
N ILE A 33 -20.34 22.30 0.90
CA ILE A 33 -21.23 23.38 1.35
C ILE A 33 -20.44 24.50 2.04
N GLY A 34 -20.99 25.71 2.11
CA GLY A 34 -20.45 26.77 2.95
C GLY A 34 -19.08 27.35 2.54
N LEU A 35 -18.63 27.18 1.29
CA LEU A 35 -17.45 27.89 0.79
C LEU A 35 -17.78 29.35 0.46
N GLU A 36 -17.21 30.27 1.23
CA GLU A 36 -17.28 31.71 0.96
C GLU A 36 -16.29 32.15 -0.12
N ALA A 37 -15.06 31.60 -0.09
CA ALA A 37 -14.00 32.02 -1.00
C ALA A 37 -14.23 31.59 -2.46
N LYS A 38 -14.94 30.47 -2.66
CA LYS A 38 -15.20 29.87 -3.98
C LYS A 38 -16.58 29.20 -4.00
N PRO A 39 -17.67 30.00 -4.07
CA PRO A 39 -19.02 29.48 -3.99
C PRO A 39 -19.39 28.56 -5.18
N GLU A 40 -18.65 28.59 -6.28
CA GLU A 40 -18.85 27.73 -7.45
C GLU A 40 -18.62 26.23 -7.19
N TYR A 41 -18.05 25.87 -6.03
CA TYR A 41 -17.92 24.48 -5.60
C TYR A 41 -19.03 24.03 -4.65
N ASN A 42 -19.82 24.96 -4.11
CA ASN A 42 -20.95 24.59 -3.26
C ASN A 42 -22.00 23.82 -4.07
N GLY A 43 -22.50 22.73 -3.49
CA GLY A 43 -23.43 21.80 -4.14
C GLY A 43 -22.77 20.69 -4.96
N LYS A 44 -21.45 20.76 -5.24
CA LYS A 44 -20.74 19.70 -5.94
C LYS A 44 -20.51 18.49 -5.04
N LEU A 45 -20.51 17.31 -5.66
CA LEU A 45 -20.28 16.02 -5.00
C LEU A 45 -18.84 15.56 -5.18
N GLY A 46 -18.33 14.85 -4.18
CA GLY A 46 -17.02 14.21 -4.24
C GLY A 46 -16.87 13.12 -3.19
N THR A 47 -15.70 12.49 -3.22
CA THR A 47 -15.31 11.45 -2.27
C THR A 47 -14.08 11.91 -1.50
N VAL A 48 -14.09 11.74 -0.17
CA VAL A 48 -12.93 12.05 0.66
C VAL A 48 -11.86 10.98 0.44
N THR A 49 -10.68 11.38 0.02
CA THR A 49 -9.57 10.45 -0.31
C THR A 49 -8.51 10.39 0.79
N VAL A 50 -8.21 11.52 1.42
CA VAL A 50 -7.16 11.65 2.45
C VAL A 50 -7.60 12.65 3.52
N TRP A 51 -7.21 12.39 4.77
CA TRP A 51 -7.32 13.36 5.86
C TRP A 51 -5.92 13.89 6.21
N ASP A 52 -5.77 15.21 6.26
CA ASP A 52 -4.54 15.88 6.70
C ASP A 52 -4.74 16.35 8.15
N GLU A 53 -4.22 15.59 9.11
CA GLU A 53 -4.29 15.90 10.54
C GLU A 53 -3.57 17.20 10.89
N THR A 54 -2.48 17.52 10.18
CA THR A 54 -1.68 18.72 10.47
C THR A 54 -2.43 20.00 10.12
N ARG A 55 -3.23 19.96 9.04
CA ARG A 55 -3.98 21.12 8.56
C ARG A 55 -5.45 21.09 8.96
N GLN A 56 -5.92 19.98 9.54
CA GLN A 56 -7.33 19.74 9.87
C GLN A 56 -8.22 19.93 8.64
N ARG A 57 -7.80 19.35 7.50
CA ARG A 57 -8.47 19.45 6.21
C ARG A 57 -8.61 18.08 5.56
N ALA A 58 -9.78 17.83 4.98
CA ALA A 58 -10.06 16.67 4.14
C ALA A 58 -9.71 16.97 2.68
N GLY A 59 -8.93 16.08 2.07
CA GLY A 59 -8.73 16.03 0.62
C GLY A 59 -9.91 15.36 -0.07
N VAL A 60 -10.75 16.15 -0.71
CA VAL A 60 -11.93 15.68 -1.47
C VAL A 60 -11.59 15.62 -2.95
N LEU A 61 -11.84 14.47 -3.57
CA LEU A 61 -11.84 14.30 -5.02
C LEU A 61 -13.26 14.51 -5.52
N LEU A 62 -13.51 15.62 -6.20
CA LEU A 62 -14.79 15.92 -6.83
C LEU A 62 -15.05 15.00 -8.02
N ASP A 63 -16.32 14.79 -8.35
CA ASP A 63 -16.73 14.02 -9.54
C ASP A 63 -16.21 14.67 -10.85
N SER A 64 -15.90 15.97 -10.82
CA SER A 64 -15.24 16.70 -11.91
C SER A 64 -13.73 16.46 -12.00
N SER A 65 -13.19 15.45 -11.29
CA SER A 65 -11.76 15.09 -11.17
C SER A 65 -10.84 16.11 -10.47
N SER A 66 -11.39 17.21 -9.95
CA SER A 66 -10.62 18.22 -9.22
C SER A 66 -10.43 17.82 -7.75
N ARG A 67 -9.24 18.07 -7.18
CA ARG A 67 -8.95 17.82 -5.76
C ARG A 67 -8.99 19.11 -4.96
N LEU A 68 -9.70 19.11 -3.83
CA LEU A 68 -9.80 20.25 -2.92
C LEU A 68 -9.50 19.84 -1.49
N ALA A 69 -8.75 20.68 -0.77
CA ALA A 69 -8.52 20.52 0.66
C ALA A 69 -9.50 21.41 1.44
N LEU A 70 -10.55 20.81 1.99
CA LEU A 70 -11.68 21.49 2.62
C LEU A 70 -11.74 21.22 4.11
N LYS A 71 -12.24 22.19 4.88
CA LYS A 71 -12.53 21.98 6.30
C LYS A 71 -13.74 21.04 6.42
N PRO A 72 -13.81 20.20 7.47
CA PRO A 72 -14.95 19.30 7.70
C PRO A 72 -16.28 20.06 7.84
N ALA A 73 -16.27 21.28 8.38
CA ALA A 73 -17.46 22.14 8.46
C ALA A 73 -18.08 22.49 7.09
N ASN A 74 -17.31 22.32 6.01
CA ASN A 74 -17.75 22.60 4.63
C ASN A 74 -18.12 21.32 3.88
N LEU A 75 -18.26 20.19 4.58
CA LEU A 75 -18.58 18.88 4.02
C LEU A 75 -19.84 18.34 4.68
N GLU A 76 -20.84 18.06 3.85
CA GLU A 76 -22.06 17.38 4.26
C GLU A 76 -21.95 15.91 3.82
N PRO A 77 -21.86 14.93 4.76
CA PRO A 77 -21.86 13.52 4.40
C PRO A 77 -23.22 13.17 3.76
N LEU A 78 -23.16 12.60 2.56
CA LEU A 78 -24.32 11.97 1.96
C LEU A 78 -24.37 10.57 2.54
N ASP A 79 -25.15 10.40 3.61
CA ASP A 79 -25.41 9.08 4.16
C ASP A 79 -25.97 8.20 3.04
N SER A 80 -25.15 7.24 2.63
CA SER A 80 -25.51 6.16 1.70
C SER A 80 -26.50 5.19 2.35
N ALA A 81 -27.45 5.67 3.16
CA ALA A 81 -28.45 4.86 3.86
C ALA A 81 -29.54 4.30 2.92
N SER A 82 -29.26 4.21 1.61
CA SER A 82 -30.16 3.56 0.66
C SER A 82 -29.40 2.90 -0.50
N SER A 83 -28.39 2.09 -0.18
CA SER A 83 -28.13 0.92 -1.01
C SER A 83 -27.89 -0.28 -0.12
N ALA A 84 -28.95 -1.05 0.12
CA ALA A 84 -28.81 -2.45 0.44
C ALA A 84 -28.54 -3.20 -0.88
N PRO A 85 -27.29 -3.56 -1.21
CA PRO A 85 -27.04 -4.53 -2.28
C PRO A 85 -27.67 -5.89 -1.95
N ALA A 86 -27.95 -6.19 -0.66
CA ALA A 86 -28.60 -7.41 -0.22
C ALA A 86 -30.05 -7.58 -0.74
N ALA A 87 -30.84 -6.50 -0.85
CA ALA A 87 -32.22 -6.61 -1.33
C ALA A 87 -32.31 -6.79 -2.86
N ARG A 88 -31.35 -6.25 -3.62
CA ARG A 88 -31.27 -6.50 -5.07
C ARG A 88 -30.76 -7.91 -5.38
N ILE A 89 -29.84 -8.46 -4.59
CA ILE A 89 -29.42 -9.86 -4.71
C ILE A 89 -30.60 -10.79 -4.38
N ALA A 90 -31.39 -10.51 -3.34
CA ALA A 90 -32.59 -11.29 -3.02
C ALA A 90 -33.67 -11.21 -4.12
N ALA A 91 -33.85 -10.05 -4.76
CA ALA A 91 -34.81 -9.88 -5.87
C ALA A 91 -34.36 -10.57 -7.16
N ILE A 92 -33.05 -10.65 -7.43
CA ILE A 92 -32.49 -11.41 -8.55
C ILE A 92 -32.61 -12.92 -8.30
N LEU A 93 -32.43 -13.37 -7.06
CA LEU A 93 -32.59 -14.78 -6.67
C LEU A 93 -34.07 -15.24 -6.60
N ALA A 94 -35.02 -14.32 -6.54
CA ALA A 94 -36.45 -14.61 -6.48
C ALA A 94 -37.15 -14.61 -7.87
N GLN A 95 -36.44 -14.33 -8.96
CA GLN A 95 -37.01 -14.51 -10.30
C GLN A 95 -37.08 -16.01 -10.62
N PRO A 96 -38.25 -16.54 -11.01
CA PRO A 96 -38.34 -17.90 -11.52
C PRO A 96 -37.59 -17.94 -12.84
N VAL A 97 -36.38 -18.48 -12.83
CA VAL A 97 -35.60 -18.77 -14.04
C VAL A 97 -36.46 -19.72 -14.87
N GLU A 98 -37.04 -19.19 -15.96
CA GLU A 98 -37.68 -20.02 -16.96
C GLU A 98 -36.66 -21.05 -17.43
N ARG A 99 -37.06 -22.30 -17.28
CA ARG A 99 -36.25 -23.50 -17.43
C ARG A 99 -35.94 -23.69 -18.92
N GLY A 100 -35.04 -22.87 -19.45
CA GLY A 100 -34.34 -23.11 -20.71
C GLY A 100 -33.39 -24.29 -20.53
N GLU A 101 -33.39 -25.17 -21.52
CA GLU A 101 -32.68 -26.45 -21.52
C GLU A 101 -31.19 -26.31 -21.15
N PRO A 102 -30.62 -27.24 -20.36
CA PRO A 102 -29.24 -27.19 -19.94
C PRO A 102 -28.33 -27.52 -21.14
N SER A 103 -27.95 -26.50 -21.89
CA SER A 103 -26.76 -26.58 -22.73
C SER A 103 -25.56 -26.81 -21.82
N ALA A 104 -24.97 -28.00 -21.94
CA ALA A 104 -23.70 -28.38 -21.34
C ALA A 104 -22.60 -27.39 -21.77
N ILE A 105 -22.38 -26.37 -20.95
CA ILE A 105 -21.23 -25.48 -21.02
C ILE A 105 -20.44 -25.78 -19.75
N ASP A 106 -19.54 -26.77 -19.84
CA ASP A 106 -18.65 -27.24 -18.78
C ASP A 106 -17.49 -26.26 -18.47
N ASP A 107 -17.59 -25.00 -18.92
CA ASP A 107 -16.54 -24.02 -18.66
C ASP A 107 -16.63 -23.56 -17.19
N PRO A 108 -15.55 -23.75 -16.40
CA PRO A 108 -15.52 -23.31 -15.03
C PRO A 108 -15.68 -21.78 -14.95
N PRO A 109 -16.35 -21.25 -13.91
CA PRO A 109 -16.53 -19.81 -13.76
C PRO A 109 -15.17 -19.08 -13.74
N PRO A 110 -15.10 -17.84 -14.27
CA PRO A 110 -13.88 -17.06 -14.24
C PRO A 110 -13.46 -16.76 -12.79
N LEU A 111 -12.15 -16.76 -12.56
CA LEU A 111 -11.55 -16.38 -11.29
C LEU A 111 -11.38 -14.86 -11.26
N LEU A 112 -11.76 -14.23 -10.16
CA LEU A 112 -11.44 -12.81 -9.89
C LEU A 112 -10.20 -12.76 -9.01
N ILE A 113 -9.06 -12.34 -9.57
CA ILE A 113 -7.77 -12.29 -8.87
C ILE A 113 -7.42 -10.83 -8.58
N ILE A 114 -6.96 -10.55 -7.36
CA ILE A 114 -6.52 -9.20 -6.98
C ILE A 114 -5.02 -9.13 -7.18
N VAL A 115 -4.58 -8.38 -8.18
CA VAL A 115 -3.16 -8.15 -8.43
C VAL A 115 -2.76 -6.82 -7.79
N GLU A 116 -1.94 -6.91 -6.74
CA GLU A 116 -1.45 -5.75 -6.00
C GLU A 116 -0.10 -5.31 -6.55
N SER A 117 0.03 -4.02 -6.86
CA SER A 117 1.34 -3.44 -7.11
C SER A 117 2.12 -3.31 -5.81
N LEU A 118 3.46 -3.29 -5.89
CA LEU A 118 4.36 -2.89 -4.78
C LEU A 118 3.97 -1.55 -4.13
N ASN A 119 3.18 -0.71 -4.81
CA ASN A 119 2.47 0.38 -4.16
C ASN A 119 1.08 -0.12 -3.69
N PRO A 120 0.89 -0.37 -2.38
CA PRO A 120 -0.33 -1.00 -1.85
C PRO A 120 -1.60 -0.16 -2.08
N ALA A 121 -1.48 1.12 -2.42
CA ALA A 121 -2.62 1.98 -2.76
C ALA A 121 -3.23 1.67 -4.14
N ARG A 122 -2.68 0.72 -4.92
CA ARG A 122 -3.13 0.39 -6.28
C ARG A 122 -3.20 -1.12 -6.50
N GLY A 123 -4.23 -1.74 -5.93
CA GLY A 123 -4.66 -3.08 -6.34
C GLY A 123 -5.57 -3.02 -7.56
N HIS A 124 -5.43 -3.98 -8.47
CA HIS A 124 -6.30 -4.15 -9.64
C HIS A 124 -6.97 -5.51 -9.56
N ALA A 125 -8.30 -5.53 -9.58
CA ALA A 125 -9.06 -6.77 -9.71
C ALA A 125 -9.12 -7.16 -11.18
N ILE A 126 -8.67 -8.37 -11.51
CA ILE A 126 -8.59 -8.90 -12.87
C ILE A 126 -9.40 -10.19 -12.91
N GLU A 127 -10.40 -10.21 -13.79
CA GLU A 127 -11.14 -11.43 -14.13
C GLU A 127 -10.34 -12.22 -15.17
N ILE A 128 -10.17 -13.51 -14.92
CA ILE A 128 -9.42 -14.41 -15.79
C ILE A 128 -10.02 -15.82 -15.76
N GLY A 129 -10.03 -16.53 -16.89
CA GLY A 129 -10.54 -17.90 -16.95
C GLY A 129 -9.74 -18.84 -16.06
N ALA A 130 -10.39 -19.76 -15.33
CA ALA A 130 -9.71 -20.68 -14.41
C ALA A 130 -8.69 -21.62 -15.09
N SER A 131 -8.84 -21.84 -16.40
CA SER A 131 -7.95 -22.65 -17.24
C SER A 131 -6.78 -21.87 -17.84
N GLU A 132 -6.73 -20.55 -17.66
CA GLU A 132 -5.66 -19.70 -18.18
C GLU A 132 -4.35 -19.85 -17.38
N THR A 133 -3.25 -19.42 -17.99
CA THR A 133 -1.91 -19.46 -17.40
C THR A 133 -1.58 -18.17 -16.67
N ILE A 134 -0.53 -18.20 -15.85
CA ILE A 134 0.05 -17.02 -15.21
C ILE A 134 0.51 -15.98 -16.24
N GLY A 135 1.04 -16.42 -17.39
CA GLY A 135 1.39 -15.53 -18.49
C GLY A 135 0.20 -14.73 -19.02
N ALA A 136 -0.98 -15.35 -19.13
CA ALA A 136 -2.20 -14.64 -19.52
C ALA A 136 -2.64 -13.61 -18.45
N LEU A 137 -2.54 -13.96 -17.16
CA LEU A 137 -2.79 -13.02 -16.06
C LEU A 137 -1.84 -11.81 -16.13
N LYS A 138 -0.56 -12.07 -16.40
CA LYS A 138 0.49 -11.06 -16.53
C LYS A 138 0.24 -10.13 -17.71
N ALA A 139 -0.15 -10.67 -18.87
CA ALA A 139 -0.49 -9.88 -20.05
C ALA A 139 -1.71 -8.98 -19.81
N ARG A 140 -2.77 -9.51 -19.15
CA ARG A 140 -3.95 -8.73 -18.76
C ARG A 140 -3.58 -7.64 -17.75
N TYR A 141 -2.78 -7.96 -16.73
CA TYR A 141 -2.30 -6.99 -15.76
C TYR A 141 -1.49 -5.88 -16.42
N ALA A 142 -0.56 -6.22 -17.32
CA ALA A 142 0.22 -5.24 -18.09
C ALA A 142 -0.69 -4.32 -18.90
N GLN A 143 -1.76 -4.84 -19.53
CA GLN A 143 -2.73 -4.04 -20.27
C GLN A 143 -3.50 -3.05 -19.36
N VAL A 144 -3.97 -3.50 -18.19
CA VAL A 144 -4.67 -2.65 -17.21
C VAL A 144 -3.74 -1.59 -16.63
N PHE A 145 -2.52 -1.99 -16.28
CA PHE A 145 -1.52 -1.07 -15.72
C PHE A 145 -1.09 0.00 -16.74
N TRP A 146 -0.85 -0.41 -17.99
CA TRP A 146 -0.49 0.53 -19.06
C TRP A 146 -1.62 1.48 -19.40
N SER A 147 -2.88 1.04 -19.45
CA SER A 147 -3.99 1.95 -19.71
C SER A 147 -4.12 3.01 -18.60
N ALA A 148 -3.96 2.61 -17.33
CA ALA A 148 -3.97 3.53 -16.20
C ALA A 148 -2.78 4.52 -16.21
N ARG A 149 -1.57 4.04 -16.51
CA ARG A 149 -0.37 4.88 -16.57
C ARG A 149 -0.39 5.79 -17.79
N TYR A 150 -0.82 5.29 -18.95
CA TYR A 150 -0.96 6.06 -20.17
C TYR A 150 -2.00 7.16 -20.02
N ALA A 151 -3.13 6.89 -19.34
CA ALA A 151 -4.09 7.92 -18.98
C ALA A 151 -3.45 9.04 -18.13
N GLN A 152 -2.60 8.70 -17.15
CA GLN A 152 -1.88 9.72 -16.35
C GLN A 152 -0.84 10.50 -17.16
N VAL A 153 -0.08 9.85 -18.04
CA VAL A 153 0.94 10.50 -18.87
C VAL A 153 0.29 11.37 -19.94
N LEU A 154 -0.77 10.89 -20.61
CA LEU A 154 -1.53 11.69 -21.55
C LEU A 154 -2.21 12.86 -20.86
N TRP A 155 -2.74 12.71 -19.65
CA TRP A 155 -3.32 13.83 -18.91
C TRP A 155 -2.27 14.90 -18.60
N GLY A 156 -1.08 14.49 -18.14
CA GLY A 156 0.01 15.43 -17.85
C GLY A 156 0.66 16.04 -19.11
N ARG A 157 0.69 15.33 -20.24
CA ARG A 157 1.25 15.83 -21.51
C ARG A 157 0.24 16.60 -22.36
N ALA A 158 -1.05 16.33 -22.27
CA ALA A 158 -2.08 17.06 -23.01
C ALA A 158 -2.17 18.54 -22.60
N GLU A 159 -1.71 18.89 -21.39
CA GLU A 159 -1.56 20.28 -20.98
C GLU A 159 -0.31 20.96 -21.57
N ALA A 160 0.66 20.20 -22.10
CA ALA A 160 1.97 20.72 -22.53
C ALA A 160 2.30 20.50 -24.02
N ALA A 161 1.67 19.55 -24.71
CA ALA A 161 2.00 19.17 -26.09
C ALA A 161 0.83 19.42 -27.06
N GLY A 162 1.15 19.95 -28.26
CA GLY A 162 0.18 20.19 -29.32
C GLY A 162 -0.46 18.92 -29.88
N PRO A 163 -1.60 19.02 -30.59
CA PRO A 163 -2.44 17.89 -31.00
C PRO A 163 -1.76 16.87 -31.94
N ALA A 164 -0.62 17.22 -32.56
CA ALA A 164 0.09 16.37 -33.52
C ALA A 164 1.05 15.34 -32.87
N GLU A 165 1.35 15.45 -31.58
CA GLU A 165 2.36 14.60 -30.91
C GLU A 165 1.76 13.55 -29.97
N ARG A 166 0.50 13.16 -30.21
CA ARG A 166 -0.15 12.01 -29.56
C ARG A 166 0.35 10.71 -30.18
N LEU A 167 1.62 10.41 -29.98
CA LEU A 167 2.20 9.12 -30.37
C LEU A 167 1.56 8.01 -29.53
N ALA A 168 0.98 7.03 -30.21
CA ALA A 168 0.64 5.75 -29.60
C ALA A 168 1.93 5.15 -28.99
N PRO A 169 1.85 4.49 -27.82
CA PRO A 169 3.02 3.90 -27.20
C PRO A 169 3.68 2.93 -28.18
N ASN A 170 5.01 2.99 -28.26
CA ASN A 170 5.78 2.07 -29.08
C ASN A 170 5.57 0.66 -28.51
N MET A 171 5.05 -0.27 -29.31
CA MET A 171 4.71 -1.65 -28.89
C MET A 171 5.85 -2.34 -28.14
N SER A 172 7.11 -1.97 -28.45
CA SER A 172 8.32 -2.46 -27.77
C SER A 172 8.33 -2.23 -26.26
N GLU A 173 7.75 -1.14 -25.75
CA GLU A 173 7.74 -0.86 -24.31
C GLU A 173 6.75 -1.77 -23.55
N ARG A 174 5.69 -2.23 -24.22
CA ARG A 174 4.71 -3.16 -23.65
C ARG A 174 5.34 -4.54 -23.45
N GLU A 175 5.99 -5.05 -24.49
CA GLU A 175 6.70 -6.34 -24.46
C GLU A 175 7.83 -6.33 -23.43
N GLU A 176 8.57 -5.22 -23.34
CA GLU A 176 9.62 -5.06 -22.33
C GLU A 176 9.04 -5.05 -20.90
N TYR A 177 7.85 -4.45 -20.69
CA TYR A 177 7.20 -4.46 -19.38
C TYR A 177 6.71 -5.85 -18.98
N GLU A 178 6.18 -6.61 -19.93
CA GLU A 178 5.76 -8.00 -19.71
C GLU A 178 6.93 -8.89 -19.29
N LEU A 179 8.13 -8.65 -19.82
CA LEU A 179 9.34 -9.37 -19.40
C LEU A 179 9.82 -8.98 -18.00
N LEU A 180 9.44 -7.81 -17.49
CA LEU A 180 10.00 -7.23 -16.26
C LEU A 180 9.10 -7.35 -15.03
N VAL A 181 7.84 -7.74 -15.19
CA VAL A 181 6.97 -8.03 -14.05
C VAL A 181 7.16 -9.48 -13.62
N ARG A 182 7.29 -9.72 -12.31
CA ARG A 182 7.16 -11.05 -11.71
C ARG A 182 5.92 -11.09 -10.84
N LEU A 183 5.15 -12.16 -10.94
CA LEU A 183 3.97 -12.38 -10.09
C LEU A 183 4.37 -13.29 -8.94
N VAL A 184 4.09 -12.86 -7.72
CA VAL A 184 4.42 -13.59 -6.49
C VAL A 184 3.14 -13.87 -5.71
N HIS A 185 2.96 -15.12 -5.30
CA HIS A 185 1.85 -15.55 -4.43
C HIS A 185 2.44 -16.36 -3.27
N ASP A 186 2.02 -16.04 -2.04
CA ASP A 186 2.54 -16.65 -0.81
C ASP A 186 4.08 -16.68 -0.71
N GLY A 187 4.73 -15.63 -1.23
CA GLY A 187 6.18 -15.49 -1.22
C GLY A 187 6.94 -16.30 -2.28
N ALA A 188 6.24 -17.10 -3.09
CA ALA A 188 6.82 -17.85 -4.20
C ALA A 188 6.54 -17.15 -5.55
N GLU A 189 7.54 -17.15 -6.42
CA GLU A 189 7.40 -16.66 -7.80
C GLU A 189 6.60 -17.67 -8.62
N LEU A 190 5.58 -17.18 -9.33
CA LEU A 190 4.71 -18.00 -10.15
C LEU A 190 5.32 -18.19 -11.55
N PRO A 191 5.46 -19.43 -12.07
CA PRO A 191 5.95 -19.68 -13.42
C PRO A 191 4.95 -19.16 -14.46
N ASP A 192 5.42 -18.52 -15.53
CA ASP A 192 4.55 -17.91 -16.55
C ASP A 192 3.70 -18.97 -17.31
N ASP A 193 4.18 -20.22 -17.40
CA ASP A 193 3.51 -21.35 -18.05
C ASP A 193 2.57 -22.13 -17.13
N ALA A 194 2.67 -21.94 -15.81
CA ALA A 194 1.82 -22.62 -14.84
C ALA A 194 0.36 -22.19 -15.00
N ARG A 195 -0.56 -23.13 -14.78
CA ARG A 195 -1.99 -22.82 -14.75
C ARG A 195 -2.37 -22.22 -13.41
N LEU A 196 -3.32 -21.28 -13.41
CA LEU A 196 -3.80 -20.62 -12.19
C LEU A 196 -4.21 -21.62 -11.09
N LYS A 197 -4.91 -22.69 -11.50
CA LYS A 197 -5.36 -23.76 -10.60
C LYS A 197 -4.20 -24.57 -10.00
N GLU A 198 -3.12 -24.80 -10.75
CA GLU A 198 -1.94 -25.53 -10.27
C GLU A 198 -1.15 -24.72 -9.24
N CYS A 199 -1.20 -23.39 -9.36
CA CYS A 199 -0.63 -22.45 -8.40
C CYS A 199 -1.48 -22.26 -7.14
N GLY A 200 -2.61 -22.96 -6.99
CA GLY A 200 -3.52 -22.81 -5.85
C GLY A 200 -4.28 -21.48 -5.81
N LEU A 201 -4.34 -20.75 -6.94
CA LEU A 201 -5.05 -19.47 -7.00
C LEU A 201 -6.57 -19.71 -7.11
N ALA A 202 -7.32 -19.01 -6.26
CA ALA A 202 -8.78 -19.02 -6.23
C ALA A 202 -9.31 -17.58 -6.41
N THR A 203 -10.62 -17.45 -6.59
CA THR A 203 -11.29 -16.15 -6.56
C THR A 203 -11.00 -15.45 -5.22
N GLY A 204 -10.49 -14.22 -5.30
CA GLY A 204 -10.05 -13.42 -4.16
C GLY A 204 -8.57 -13.57 -3.79
N SER A 205 -7.83 -14.51 -4.41
CA SER A 205 -6.39 -14.63 -4.18
C SER A 205 -5.67 -13.33 -4.50
N ARG A 206 -4.72 -12.98 -3.64
CA ARG A 206 -3.85 -11.81 -3.79
C ARG A 206 -2.53 -12.24 -4.43
N VAL A 207 -2.16 -11.57 -5.50
CA VAL A 207 -0.89 -11.77 -6.21
C VAL A 207 -0.16 -10.45 -6.25
N ILE A 208 1.12 -10.45 -5.88
CA ILE A 208 1.95 -9.24 -5.87
C ILE A 208 2.68 -9.15 -7.21
N ALA A 209 2.47 -8.06 -7.93
CA ALA A 209 3.24 -7.71 -9.12
C ALA A 209 4.51 -6.96 -8.72
N MET A 210 5.65 -7.64 -8.83
CA MET A 210 6.97 -7.07 -8.62
C MET A 210 7.57 -6.54 -9.92
N ASP A 211 7.82 -5.23 -10.01
CA ASP A 211 8.52 -4.61 -11.12
C ASP A 211 10.05 -4.76 -10.92
N LEU A 212 10.71 -5.56 -11.76
CA LEU A 212 12.15 -5.81 -11.67
C LEU A 212 13.00 -4.56 -11.93
N ARG A 213 12.46 -3.52 -12.58
CA ARG A 213 13.17 -2.22 -12.71
C ARG A 213 13.37 -1.58 -11.34
N GLN A 214 12.40 -1.74 -10.44
CA GLN A 214 12.53 -1.21 -9.09
C GLN A 214 13.63 -1.88 -8.28
N ARG A 215 13.95 -3.17 -8.51
CA ARG A 215 15.09 -3.81 -7.83
C ARG A 215 16.41 -3.10 -8.11
N LYS A 216 16.66 -2.67 -9.36
CA LYS A 216 17.86 -1.88 -9.70
C LYS A 216 17.85 -0.51 -9.03
N GLY A 217 16.69 0.14 -8.99
CA GLY A 217 16.51 1.44 -8.30
C GLY A 217 16.72 1.34 -6.79
N VAL A 218 16.18 0.30 -6.16
CA VAL A 218 16.30 0.03 -4.72
C VAL A 218 17.73 -0.34 -4.37
N ALA A 219 18.42 -1.19 -5.14
CA ALA A 219 19.84 -1.49 -4.92
C ALA A 219 20.71 -0.22 -5.06
N ALA A 220 20.44 0.64 -6.05
CA ALA A 220 21.13 1.91 -6.19
C ALA A 220 20.80 2.90 -5.05
N GLN A 221 19.57 2.91 -4.56
CA GLN A 221 19.15 3.74 -3.43
C GLN A 221 19.75 3.27 -2.10
N ILE A 222 19.78 1.96 -1.87
CA ILE A 222 20.50 1.33 -0.76
C ILE A 222 21.99 1.63 -0.88
N GLY A 223 22.59 1.52 -2.08
CA GLY A 223 23.98 1.90 -2.32
C GLY A 223 24.27 3.37 -1.97
N ARG A 224 23.38 4.30 -2.36
CA ARG A 224 23.51 5.73 -1.99
C ARG A 224 23.34 5.96 -0.49
N GLN A 225 22.40 5.28 0.15
CA GLN A 225 22.23 5.39 1.60
C GLN A 225 23.40 4.76 2.36
N MET A 226 23.79 3.53 2.02
CA MET A 226 24.95 2.85 2.62
C MET A 226 26.24 3.62 2.36
N GLY A 227 26.44 4.24 1.21
CA GLY A 227 27.61 5.10 0.96
C GLY A 227 27.72 6.27 1.94
N ARG A 228 26.59 6.80 2.43
CA ARG A 228 26.56 7.86 3.45
C ARG A 228 26.90 7.35 4.86
N TRP A 229 26.54 6.10 5.17
CA TRP A 229 26.75 5.49 6.49
C TRP A 229 28.01 4.63 6.58
N TRP A 230 28.60 4.25 5.46
CA TRP A 230 29.80 3.42 5.39
C TRP A 230 30.98 4.01 6.17
N PRO A 231 31.28 5.32 6.11
CA PRO A 231 32.35 5.91 6.92
C PRO A 231 32.07 5.80 8.43
N LEU A 232 30.81 5.94 8.85
CA LEU A 232 30.41 5.82 10.25
C LEU A 232 30.55 4.38 10.75
N LEU A 233 30.08 3.41 9.96
CA LEU A 233 30.23 1.99 10.28
C LEU A 233 31.71 1.58 10.34
N LEU A 234 32.53 2.08 9.43
CA LEU A 234 33.97 1.83 9.40
C LEU A 234 34.68 2.48 10.61
N ALA A 235 34.27 3.69 11.00
CA ALA A 235 34.77 4.35 12.21
C ALA A 235 34.38 3.59 13.49
N ILE A 236 33.14 3.09 13.59
CA ILE A 236 32.70 2.25 14.70
C ILE A 236 33.53 0.96 14.75
N LEU A 237 33.74 0.30 13.60
CA LEU A 237 34.55 -0.92 13.52
C LEU A 237 36.01 -0.66 13.97
N LEU A 238 36.62 0.44 13.51
CA LEU A 238 37.97 0.84 13.93
C LEU A 238 38.05 1.15 15.42
N LEU A 239 37.05 1.86 15.96
CA LEU A 239 36.99 2.16 17.39
C LEU A 239 36.89 0.89 18.23
N LEU A 240 36.13 -0.11 17.77
CA LEU A 240 36.03 -1.41 18.43
C LEU A 240 37.35 -2.20 18.39
N LEU A 241 38.08 -2.15 17.27
CA LEU A 241 39.41 -2.76 17.17
C LEU A 241 40.41 -2.09 18.13
N LEU A 242 40.39 -0.76 18.21
CA LEU A 242 41.22 0.03 19.15
C LEU A 242 40.92 -0.30 20.63
N VAL A 243 39.64 -0.44 20.99
CA VAL A 243 39.23 -0.81 22.36
C VAL A 243 39.61 -2.27 22.69
N GLY A 244 39.61 -3.15 21.69
CA GLY A 244 40.03 -4.55 21.82
C GLY A 244 41.51 -4.69 22.19
N GLU A 245 42.40 -3.93 21.54
CA GLU A 245 43.85 -3.99 21.83
C GLU A 245 44.21 -3.43 23.20
N ALA A 246 43.54 -2.36 23.64
CA ALA A 246 43.80 -1.75 24.94
C ALA A 246 43.51 -2.68 26.13
N SER A 247 42.65 -3.70 25.93
CA SER A 247 42.28 -4.65 26.97
C SER A 247 43.29 -5.80 27.16
N GLY A 248 44.24 -5.98 26.23
CA GLY A 248 45.21 -7.09 26.25
C GLY A 248 46.44 -6.88 27.14
N ALA A 249 46.73 -5.64 27.56
CA ALA A 249 48.01 -5.33 28.21
C ALA A 249 48.03 -5.49 29.75
N VAL A 250 46.90 -5.79 30.40
CA VAL A 250 46.77 -5.67 31.88
C VAL A 250 46.74 -7.01 32.63
N THR A 251 46.70 -8.17 31.98
CA THR A 251 46.60 -9.44 32.72
C THR A 251 47.66 -10.47 32.31
N GLY A 252 48.79 -10.44 33.00
CA GLY A 252 49.83 -11.48 32.97
C GLY A 252 49.47 -12.76 33.73
N ALA A 253 48.19 -13.18 33.71
CA ALA A 253 47.77 -14.41 34.36
C ALA A 253 46.87 -15.23 33.43
N ALA A 254 47.34 -16.42 33.08
CA ALA A 254 46.67 -17.39 32.22
C ALA A 254 45.36 -17.90 32.87
N HIS A 255 44.26 -17.21 32.62
CA HIS A 255 42.92 -17.76 32.78
C HIS A 255 42.21 -17.78 31.42
N PRO A 256 41.41 -18.82 31.12
CA PRO A 256 40.61 -18.87 29.89
C PRO A 256 39.55 -17.76 29.93
N VAL A 257 39.85 -16.63 29.27
CA VAL A 257 38.97 -15.47 29.25
C VAL A 257 37.76 -15.77 28.37
N CYS A 258 36.61 -15.73 29.02
CA CYS A 258 35.28 -15.89 28.46
C CYS A 258 34.97 -14.79 27.42
N ASN A 259 34.39 -15.18 26.28
CA ASN A 259 34.07 -14.38 25.09
C ASN A 259 32.94 -13.33 25.31
N ARG A 260 32.90 -12.69 26.48
CA ARG A 260 31.86 -11.72 26.91
C ARG A 260 31.75 -10.43 26.08
N PRO A 261 32.81 -9.80 25.54
CA PRO A 261 32.65 -8.55 24.82
C PRO A 261 31.90 -8.73 23.48
N LEU A 262 32.02 -9.90 22.83
CA LEU A 262 31.33 -10.18 21.57
C LEU A 262 29.81 -10.33 21.74
N ILE A 263 29.37 -10.94 22.84
CA ILE A 263 27.94 -11.18 23.13
C ILE A 263 27.22 -9.86 23.46
N ILE A 264 27.85 -8.99 24.26
CA ILE A 264 27.29 -7.67 24.60
C ILE A 264 27.17 -6.80 23.34
N PHE A 265 28.13 -6.91 22.41
CA PHE A 265 28.11 -6.18 21.15
C PHE A 265 26.95 -6.61 20.23
N VAL A 266 26.72 -7.92 20.06
CA VAL A 266 25.59 -8.43 19.26
C VAL A 266 24.25 -7.98 19.83
N LEU A 267 24.12 -7.94 21.17
CA LEU A 267 22.91 -7.48 21.84
C LEU A 267 22.66 -5.97 21.72
N LEU A 268 23.71 -5.14 21.69
CA LEU A 268 23.58 -3.69 21.55
C LEU A 268 23.45 -3.23 20.10
N ALA A 269 23.98 -3.98 19.13
CA ALA A 269 23.90 -3.65 17.71
C ALA A 269 22.55 -4.08 17.08
N ALA A 270 21.91 -5.13 17.60
CA ALA A 270 20.64 -5.63 17.10
C ALA A 270 19.53 -4.56 16.98
N PRO A 271 19.23 -3.73 18.00
CA PRO A 271 18.18 -2.71 17.93
C PRO A 271 18.42 -1.64 16.86
N LEU A 272 19.69 -1.34 16.55
CA LEU A 272 20.07 -0.37 15.53
C LEU A 272 19.90 -0.91 14.10
N LEU A 273 19.85 -2.24 13.94
CA LEU A 273 19.71 -2.91 12.64
C LEU A 273 18.25 -3.28 12.30
N VAL A 274 17.37 -3.41 13.31
CA VAL A 274 15.93 -3.67 13.15
C VAL A 274 15.21 -2.70 12.19
N PRO A 275 15.40 -1.37 12.24
CA PRO A 275 14.68 -0.47 11.33
C PRO A 275 15.10 -0.60 9.85
N TYR A 276 16.16 -1.34 9.55
CA TYR A 276 16.70 -1.52 8.20
C TYR A 276 16.33 -2.87 7.57
N GLY A 277 15.49 -3.68 8.22
CA GLY A 277 15.01 -4.95 7.67
C GLY A 277 16.09 -6.03 7.50
N LEU A 278 17.27 -5.83 8.08
CA LEU A 278 18.36 -6.79 8.07
C LEU A 278 18.12 -7.85 9.15
N ILE A 279 17.54 -8.98 8.73
CA ILE A 279 17.41 -10.16 9.57
C ILE A 279 18.76 -10.89 9.57
N LEU A 280 19.54 -10.74 10.64
CA LEU A 280 20.74 -11.54 10.86
C LEU A 280 20.33 -12.95 11.31
N SER A 281 20.24 -13.91 10.38
CA SER A 281 20.10 -15.32 10.72
C SER A 281 21.47 -15.98 10.79
N GLY A 282 21.94 -16.32 11.99
CA GLY A 282 23.18 -17.08 12.21
C GLY A 282 23.03 -18.10 13.33
N ARG A 283 23.56 -19.31 13.14
CA ARG A 283 23.68 -20.31 14.21
C ARG A 283 25.05 -20.17 14.87
N PHE A 284 25.06 -19.76 16.14
CA PHE A 284 26.26 -19.84 16.97
C PHE A 284 26.16 -21.03 17.91
N GLN A 285 27.09 -21.99 17.77
CA GLN A 285 27.29 -23.06 18.75
C GLN A 285 28.44 -22.63 19.66
N LEU A 286 28.15 -22.48 20.96
CA LEU A 286 29.18 -22.28 21.97
C LEU A 286 29.66 -23.66 22.46
N GLU A 287 30.97 -23.83 22.63
CA GLU A 287 31.59 -25.08 23.11
C GLU A 287 31.20 -25.48 24.54
N THR A 288 30.46 -24.63 25.28
CA THR A 288 30.03 -24.89 26.66
C THR A 288 28.66 -25.58 26.80
N GLY A 289 28.08 -26.07 25.70
CA GLY A 289 26.88 -26.92 25.75
C GLY A 289 25.53 -26.19 25.94
N TYR A 290 25.50 -24.86 25.96
CA TYR A 290 24.25 -24.09 26.00
C TYR A 290 23.74 -23.79 24.58
N ARG A 291 22.47 -24.13 24.33
CA ARG A 291 21.74 -23.72 23.12
C ARG A 291 20.94 -22.46 23.43
N VAL A 292 21.24 -21.35 22.75
CA VAL A 292 20.39 -20.16 22.78
C VAL A 292 19.51 -20.20 21.53
N LEU A 293 18.23 -20.50 21.72
CA LEU A 293 17.19 -20.41 20.69
C LEU A 293 16.52 -19.03 20.79
N TRP A 294 16.57 -18.26 19.71
CA TRP A 294 15.81 -17.02 19.59
C TRP A 294 14.46 -17.34 18.97
N PHE A 295 13.37 -16.98 19.65
CA PHE A 295 12.03 -16.98 19.07
C PHE A 295 11.66 -15.54 18.73
N VAL A 296 11.45 -15.27 17.44
CA VAL A 296 10.85 -14.02 16.97
C VAL A 296 9.35 -14.20 17.11
N HIS A 297 8.74 -13.52 18.09
CA HIS A 297 7.29 -13.48 18.22
C HIS A 297 6.76 -12.49 17.18
N HIS A 298 6.09 -12.99 16.14
CA HIS A 298 5.22 -12.14 15.32
C HIS A 298 3.98 -11.78 16.16
N PRO A 299 3.52 -10.51 16.15
CA PRO A 299 2.21 -10.18 16.71
C PRO A 299 1.14 -10.94 15.93
N PRO A 300 0.08 -11.45 16.59
CA PRO A 300 -1.00 -12.12 15.89
C PRO A 300 -1.68 -11.13 14.95
N LEU A 301 -1.79 -11.51 13.69
CA LEU A 301 -2.68 -10.86 12.73
C LEU A 301 -4.11 -11.06 13.26
N MET A 302 -4.77 -9.97 13.65
CA MET A 302 -6.20 -9.98 13.91
C MET A 302 -6.91 -10.48 12.64
N THR A 303 -7.61 -11.61 12.77
CA THR A 303 -8.53 -12.14 11.76
C THR A 303 -9.79 -11.30 11.69
N SER A 304 -10.43 -11.22 10.52
CA SER A 304 -11.58 -10.34 10.26
C SER A 304 -12.89 -10.73 10.96
N ASP A 305 -12.86 -11.67 11.91
CA ASP A 305 -14.05 -12.11 12.65
C ASP A 305 -14.30 -11.27 13.92
N ASP A 306 -13.40 -10.35 14.26
CA ASP A 306 -13.51 -9.46 15.42
C ASP A 306 -13.90 -8.00 15.06
N LEU A 307 -14.58 -7.77 13.93
CA LEU A 307 -15.16 -6.47 13.54
C LEU A 307 -16.63 -6.56 13.17
#